data_AF-A0A945RNN8-F1
#
_entry.id   AF-A0A945RNN8-F1
#
_cell.length_a   1.000
_cell.length_b   1.000
_cell.length_c   1.000
_cell.angle_alpha   90.00
_cell.angle_beta   90.00
_cell.angle_gamma   90.00
#
_symmetry.space_group_name_H-M   'P 1'
#
loop_
_entity.id
_entity.type
_entity.pdbx_description
1 polymer ?
#
loop_
_entity_poly.entity_id
_entity_poly.type
_entity_poly.pdbx_seq_one_letter_code
_entity_poly.pdbx_strand_id
1 'polypeptide(L)'
;MNNKVPLSYDEARDMAHDHDPEVRRKLAARDDVKAEILYFLAEDAAPEVRRTVAANANAPRQTHTLLAKDEDEEVRFGLAEKLARIAPDLSDDERDKLRQSTHESLTLLAKDEITKVRQILSETLKDVTNAPADVIKHLAMDGELAVAGPVLECSPVLNDEDLIEIISLGTVKGGLNAISKRQGVGEGVSEAIVATNDEEAIADLLGNGTAQIREETLDDLIAKADSFELWHAPLVSRPKLPSGAATRLAQFVADSLLEKLSGRDDLDDETLEAVKSMVHHRISTGGKGDSSSSVHALDFLQVAPPIEVAERLLAADRLDDNVIGKALNANDHPFVFAALVVRAGVDIGVAHKIFSSHSAKGVTALVWKSGLSAKMAAMILQRMAGIAPTEILDTISEGSYSMGKDEMVWQLAYFNTRVNKTGR
;
A
#
# COMPACT_ATOMS: atom_id res chain seq x y z
N MET A 1 -14.25 32.45 -44.12
CA MET A 1 -14.47 31.74 -45.40
C MET A 1 -13.88 32.60 -46.50
N ASN A 2 -12.69 32.25 -46.98
CA ASN A 2 -11.98 33.02 -48.00
C ASN A 2 -12.59 32.68 -49.37
N ASN A 3 -13.14 33.67 -50.06
CA ASN A 3 -13.84 33.54 -51.33
C ASN A 3 -12.81 33.27 -52.46
N LYS A 4 -12.35 32.02 -52.61
CA LYS A 4 -11.43 31.61 -53.69
C LYS A 4 -12.25 31.12 -54.89
N VAL A 5 -11.93 31.62 -56.08
CA VAL A 5 -12.45 31.10 -57.36
C VAL A 5 -12.00 29.64 -57.50
N PRO A 6 -12.91 28.67 -57.77
CA PRO A 6 -12.55 27.28 -57.97
C PRO A 6 -11.55 27.12 -59.11
N LEU A 7 -10.45 26.39 -58.89
CA LEU A 7 -9.45 26.11 -59.93
C LEU A 7 -9.96 25.06 -60.93
N SER A 8 -9.76 25.30 -62.21
CA SER A 8 -9.85 24.25 -63.23
C SER A 8 -8.75 23.19 -63.02
N TYR A 9 -9.01 21.97 -63.48
CA TYR A 9 -8.01 20.91 -63.45
C TYR A 9 -6.76 21.26 -64.26
N ASP A 10 -6.93 21.85 -65.45
CA ASP A 10 -5.79 22.23 -66.30
C ASP A 10 -4.97 23.35 -65.65
N GLU A 11 -5.63 24.33 -65.02
CA GLU A 11 -4.96 25.40 -64.28
C GLU A 11 -4.17 24.85 -63.08
N ALA A 12 -4.77 23.92 -62.32
CA ALA A 12 -4.09 23.27 -61.20
C ALA A 12 -2.91 22.40 -61.66
N ARG A 13 -3.03 21.71 -62.80
CA ARG A 13 -1.93 20.92 -63.39
C ARG A 13 -0.78 21.83 -63.83
N ASP A 14 -1.08 22.93 -64.51
CA ASP A 14 -0.07 23.85 -65.01
C ASP A 14 0.64 24.55 -63.84
N MET A 15 -0.10 24.97 -62.81
CA MET A 15 0.46 25.50 -61.56
C MET A 15 1.33 24.46 -60.81
N ALA A 16 0.99 23.17 -60.86
CA ALA A 16 1.80 22.12 -60.22
C ALA A 16 3.16 21.90 -60.90
N HIS A 17 3.29 22.29 -62.17
CA HIS A 17 4.54 22.21 -62.94
C HIS A 17 5.25 23.57 -63.06
N ASP A 18 4.75 24.61 -62.39
CA ASP A 18 5.37 25.93 -62.41
C ASP A 18 6.79 25.86 -61.86
N HIS A 19 7.72 26.63 -62.43
CA HIS A 19 9.10 26.66 -61.97
C HIS A 19 9.24 27.30 -60.58
N ASP A 20 8.34 28.21 -60.20
CA ASP A 20 8.35 28.90 -58.92
C ASP A 20 7.74 28.03 -57.80
N PRO A 21 8.53 27.64 -56.78
CA PRO A 21 8.02 26.90 -55.62
C PRO A 21 6.87 27.60 -54.89
N GLU A 22 6.81 28.93 -54.91
CA GLU A 22 5.73 29.67 -54.26
C GLU A 22 4.38 29.48 -54.95
N VAL A 23 4.37 29.29 -56.26
CA VAL A 23 3.15 28.96 -57.03
C VAL A 23 2.67 27.56 -56.67
N ARG A 24 3.58 26.59 -56.63
CA ARG A 24 3.30 25.20 -56.25
C ARG A 24 2.85 25.10 -54.79
N ARG A 25 3.46 25.87 -53.88
CA ARG A 25 3.07 25.98 -52.47
C ARG A 25 1.66 26.54 -52.31
N LYS A 26 1.34 27.62 -53.03
CA LYS A 26 -0.02 28.21 -53.01
C LYS A 26 -1.06 27.24 -53.54
N LEU A 27 -0.74 26.44 -54.55
CA LEU A 27 -1.58 25.36 -55.02
C LEU A 27 -1.76 24.30 -53.93
N ALA A 28 -0.67 23.82 -53.32
CA ALA A 28 -0.70 22.83 -52.25
C ALA A 28 -1.51 23.27 -51.01
N ALA A 29 -1.68 24.57 -50.77
CA ALA A 29 -2.46 25.09 -49.64
C ALA A 29 -3.98 25.14 -49.89
N ARG A 30 -4.45 24.78 -51.09
CA ARG A 30 -5.86 24.90 -51.47
C ARG A 30 -6.65 23.63 -51.13
N ASP A 31 -7.92 23.83 -50.83
CA ASP A 31 -8.89 22.80 -50.48
C ASP A 31 -9.65 22.24 -51.70
N ASP A 32 -9.62 22.92 -52.84
CA ASP A 32 -10.30 22.49 -54.07
C ASP A 32 -9.39 21.73 -55.06
N VAL A 33 -8.17 21.37 -54.64
CA VAL A 33 -7.22 20.63 -55.47
C VAL A 33 -7.53 19.14 -55.45
N LYS A 34 -7.46 18.49 -56.62
CA LYS A 34 -7.65 17.05 -56.72
C LYS A 34 -6.51 16.28 -56.05
N ALA A 35 -6.86 15.12 -55.49
CA ALA A 35 -5.93 14.28 -54.73
C ALA A 35 -4.68 13.89 -55.53
N GLU A 36 -4.80 13.62 -56.82
CA GLU A 36 -3.67 13.19 -57.66
C GLU A 36 -2.62 14.30 -57.83
N ILE A 37 -3.05 15.57 -57.84
CA ILE A 37 -2.16 16.73 -57.91
C ILE A 37 -1.45 16.92 -56.56
N LEU A 38 -2.16 16.76 -55.44
CA LEU A 38 -1.55 16.79 -54.11
C LEU A 38 -0.56 15.63 -53.90
N TYR A 39 -0.84 14.47 -54.50
CA TYR A 39 0.09 13.34 -54.51
C TYR A 39 1.37 13.67 -55.27
N PHE A 40 1.26 14.26 -56.46
CA PHE A 40 2.41 14.71 -57.24
C PHE A 40 3.26 15.73 -56.48
N LEU A 41 2.62 16.70 -55.81
CA LEU A 41 3.32 17.73 -55.00
C LEU A 41 3.93 17.18 -53.71
N ALA A 42 3.58 15.96 -53.28
CA ALA A 42 4.21 15.33 -52.12
C ALA A 42 5.66 14.91 -52.41
N GLU A 43 6.03 14.73 -53.69
CA GLU A 43 7.41 14.44 -54.14
C GLU A 43 8.15 15.71 -54.63
N ASP A 44 7.60 16.90 -54.39
CA ASP A 44 8.17 18.16 -54.89
C ASP A 44 9.61 18.34 -54.42
N ALA A 45 10.48 18.90 -55.27
CA ALA A 45 11.87 19.16 -54.90
C ALA A 45 11.99 20.15 -53.72
N ALA A 46 11.04 21.08 -53.60
CA ALA A 46 11.04 22.14 -52.60
C ALA A 46 10.37 21.70 -51.27
N PRO A 47 11.10 21.70 -50.13
CA PRO A 47 10.53 21.28 -48.84
C PRO A 47 9.30 22.08 -48.41
N GLU A 48 9.26 23.39 -48.68
CA GLU A 48 8.12 24.26 -48.34
C GLU A 48 6.81 23.85 -49.01
N VAL A 49 6.88 23.27 -50.21
CA VAL A 49 5.72 22.72 -50.92
C VAL A 49 5.27 21.43 -50.23
N ARG A 50 6.21 20.51 -49.96
CA ARG A 50 5.94 19.24 -49.26
C ARG A 50 5.36 19.44 -47.86
N ARG A 51 5.87 20.42 -47.10
CA ARG A 51 5.31 20.83 -45.79
C ARG A 51 3.85 21.26 -45.90
N THR A 52 3.55 22.02 -46.95
CA THR A 52 2.19 22.51 -47.20
C THR A 52 1.25 21.37 -47.57
N VAL A 53 1.72 20.39 -48.36
CA VAL A 53 0.98 19.15 -48.65
C VAL A 53 0.74 18.34 -47.37
N ALA A 54 1.76 18.21 -46.51
CA ALA A 54 1.68 17.50 -45.24
C ALA A 54 0.61 18.09 -44.30
N ALA A 55 0.46 19.42 -44.28
CA ALA A 55 -0.56 20.11 -43.49
C ALA A 55 -1.96 20.14 -44.13
N ASN A 56 -2.08 19.89 -45.45
CA ASN A 56 -3.35 20.00 -46.17
C ASN A 56 -4.31 18.86 -45.80
N ALA A 57 -5.53 19.20 -45.38
CA ALA A 57 -6.58 18.24 -45.00
C ALA A 57 -6.98 17.28 -46.14
N ASN A 58 -6.92 17.72 -47.40
CA ASN A 58 -7.33 16.96 -48.58
C ASN A 58 -6.19 16.18 -49.23
N ALA A 59 -4.96 16.27 -48.70
CA ALA A 59 -3.86 15.45 -49.19
C ALA A 59 -4.18 13.96 -48.99
N PRO A 60 -4.06 13.12 -50.05
CA PRO A 60 -4.49 11.74 -50.00
C PRO A 60 -3.57 10.90 -49.10
N ARG A 61 -4.13 9.87 -48.46
CA ARG A 61 -3.43 9.05 -47.47
C ARG A 61 -2.17 8.37 -48.00
N GLN A 62 -2.13 8.05 -49.30
CA GLN A 62 -0.98 7.47 -49.97
C GLN A 62 0.28 8.35 -49.85
N THR A 63 0.13 9.68 -49.65
CA THR A 63 1.26 10.60 -49.44
C THR A 63 1.88 10.49 -48.05
N HIS A 64 1.16 9.96 -47.05
CA HIS A 64 1.64 9.95 -45.68
C HIS A 64 2.91 9.09 -45.53
N THR A 65 2.96 7.92 -46.17
CA THR A 65 4.15 7.04 -46.12
C THR A 65 5.37 7.68 -46.76
N LEU A 66 5.15 8.45 -47.83
CA LEU A 66 6.20 9.19 -48.51
C LEU A 66 6.72 10.33 -47.61
N LEU A 67 5.82 11.17 -47.11
CA LEU A 67 6.15 12.35 -46.29
C LEU A 67 6.68 11.98 -44.89
N ALA A 68 6.34 10.80 -44.37
CA ALA A 68 6.92 10.28 -43.12
C ALA A 68 8.41 9.91 -43.27
N LYS A 69 8.83 9.56 -44.49
CA LYS A 69 10.22 9.26 -44.85
C LYS A 69 10.93 10.45 -45.50
N ASP A 70 10.32 11.63 -45.47
CA ASP A 70 10.93 12.84 -46.04
C ASP A 70 12.23 13.17 -45.32
N GLU A 71 13.22 13.69 -46.04
CA GLU A 71 14.50 14.12 -45.47
C GLU A 71 14.33 15.37 -44.58
N ASP A 72 13.35 16.22 -44.87
CA ASP A 72 13.11 17.48 -44.16
C ASP A 72 12.27 17.27 -42.87
N GLU A 73 12.80 17.71 -41.74
CA GLU A 73 12.19 17.49 -40.41
C GLU A 73 10.84 18.20 -40.23
N GLU A 74 10.67 19.37 -40.82
CA GLU A 74 9.46 20.18 -40.73
C GLU A 74 8.31 19.56 -41.57
N VAL A 75 8.64 18.84 -42.65
CA VAL A 75 7.66 18.03 -43.40
C VAL A 75 7.11 16.91 -42.53
N ARG A 76 8.00 16.18 -41.84
CA ARG A 76 7.63 15.10 -40.92
C ARG A 76 6.80 15.64 -39.75
N PHE A 77 7.16 16.80 -39.21
CA PHE A 77 6.43 17.49 -38.14
C PHE A 77 5.00 17.87 -38.57
N GLY A 78 4.85 18.54 -39.72
CA GLY A 78 3.54 18.94 -40.23
C GLY A 78 2.61 17.75 -40.49
N LEU A 79 3.17 16.63 -40.96
CA LEU A 79 2.41 15.38 -41.12
C LEU A 79 1.98 14.82 -39.75
N ALA A 80 2.89 14.76 -38.78
CA ALA A 80 2.60 14.25 -37.43
C ALA A 80 1.49 15.06 -36.74
N GLU A 81 1.53 16.39 -36.82
CA GLU A 81 0.50 17.28 -36.28
C GLU A 81 -0.87 17.03 -36.93
N LYS A 82 -0.90 16.88 -38.27
CA LYS A 82 -2.14 16.55 -38.99
C LYS A 82 -2.70 15.20 -38.56
N LEU A 83 -1.86 14.16 -38.45
CA LEU A 83 -2.28 12.82 -38.07
C LEU A 83 -2.79 12.77 -36.63
N ALA A 84 -2.12 13.46 -35.70
CA ALA A 84 -2.55 13.57 -34.30
C ALA A 84 -3.95 14.19 -34.16
N ARG A 85 -4.28 15.18 -35.01
CA ARG A 85 -5.59 15.83 -35.02
C ARG A 85 -6.73 14.94 -35.55
N ILE A 86 -6.44 14.07 -36.52
CA ILE A 86 -7.47 13.24 -37.21
C ILE A 86 -7.64 11.86 -36.55
N ALA A 87 -6.67 11.44 -35.73
CA ALA A 87 -6.70 10.19 -34.97
C ALA A 87 -7.99 9.90 -34.16
N PRO A 88 -8.71 10.89 -33.59
CA PRO A 88 -9.90 10.62 -32.76
C PRO A 88 -11.17 10.19 -33.51
N ASP A 89 -11.32 10.50 -34.81
CA ASP A 89 -12.60 10.42 -35.55
C ASP A 89 -12.65 9.36 -36.68
N LEU A 90 -11.70 8.40 -36.74
CA LEU A 90 -11.62 7.43 -37.84
C LEU A 90 -12.49 6.17 -37.63
N SER A 91 -13.08 5.63 -38.71
CA SER A 91 -13.95 4.44 -38.71
C SER A 91 -13.16 3.12 -38.57
N ASP A 92 -13.83 2.03 -38.16
CA ASP A 92 -13.20 0.76 -37.75
C ASP A 92 -12.26 0.11 -38.80
N ASP A 93 -12.56 0.21 -40.10
CA ASP A 93 -11.68 -0.32 -41.17
C ASP A 93 -10.49 0.60 -41.51
N GLU A 94 -10.60 1.89 -41.22
CA GLU A 94 -9.52 2.88 -41.43
C GLU A 94 -8.60 2.97 -40.20
N ARG A 95 -9.16 2.65 -39.02
CA ARG A 95 -8.42 2.42 -37.79
C ARG A 95 -7.43 1.27 -37.96
N ASP A 96 -7.70 0.22 -38.73
CA ASP A 96 -6.76 -0.91 -38.85
C ASP A 96 -5.50 -0.56 -39.65
N LYS A 97 -5.60 0.18 -40.76
CA LYS A 97 -4.41 0.65 -41.51
C LYS A 97 -3.66 1.76 -40.78
N LEU A 98 -4.36 2.69 -40.10
CA LEU A 98 -3.71 3.71 -39.28
C LEU A 98 -3.07 3.09 -38.02
N ARG A 99 -3.72 2.11 -37.38
CA ARG A 99 -3.15 1.32 -36.28
C ARG A 99 -1.90 0.60 -36.76
N GLN A 100 -1.92 0.00 -37.94
CA GLN A 100 -0.76 -0.71 -38.48
C GLN A 100 0.40 0.24 -38.80
N SER A 101 0.14 1.38 -39.46
CA SER A 101 1.18 2.39 -39.73
C SER A 101 1.69 3.09 -38.46
N THR A 102 0.81 3.36 -37.49
CA THR A 102 1.18 3.90 -36.18
C THR A 102 2.01 2.89 -35.40
N HIS A 103 1.59 1.63 -35.39
CA HIS A 103 2.29 0.53 -34.76
C HIS A 103 3.70 0.38 -35.35
N GLU A 104 3.84 0.31 -36.68
CA GLU A 104 5.14 0.26 -37.35
C GLU A 104 6.04 1.43 -36.95
N SER A 105 5.47 2.64 -36.83
CA SER A 105 6.21 3.83 -36.40
C SER A 105 6.67 3.73 -34.94
N LEU A 106 5.80 3.27 -34.04
CA LEU A 106 6.15 3.04 -32.62
C LEU A 106 7.21 1.95 -32.48
N THR A 107 7.13 0.87 -33.26
CA THR A 107 8.14 -0.20 -33.29
C THR A 107 9.49 0.30 -33.77
N LEU A 108 9.53 1.20 -34.77
CA LEU A 108 10.77 1.83 -35.21
C LEU A 108 11.36 2.75 -34.14
N LEU A 109 10.53 3.63 -33.54
CA LEU A 109 10.98 4.53 -32.47
C LEU A 109 11.44 3.79 -31.21
N ALA A 110 10.81 2.65 -30.90
CA ALA A 110 11.23 1.80 -29.79
C ALA A 110 12.60 1.13 -30.04
N LYS A 111 13.03 1.02 -31.30
CA LYS A 111 14.32 0.46 -31.71
C LYS A 111 15.34 1.54 -32.06
N ASP A 112 15.02 2.81 -31.82
CA ASP A 112 15.89 3.94 -32.14
C ASP A 112 17.21 3.87 -31.35
N GLU A 113 18.33 4.23 -31.97
CA GLU A 113 19.64 4.19 -31.32
C GLU A 113 19.75 5.22 -30.18
N ILE A 114 18.98 6.31 -30.25
CA ILE A 114 18.99 7.39 -29.27
C ILE A 114 18.12 6.98 -28.06
N THR A 115 18.79 6.72 -26.93
CA THR A 115 18.14 6.40 -25.64
C THR A 115 17.07 7.42 -25.25
N LYS A 116 17.26 8.70 -25.58
CA LYS A 116 16.28 9.76 -25.27
C LYS A 116 14.95 9.59 -26.01
N VAL A 117 14.98 9.14 -27.26
CA VAL A 117 13.77 8.86 -28.05
C VAL A 117 13.00 7.70 -27.42
N ARG A 118 13.71 6.60 -27.13
CA ARG A 118 13.12 5.42 -26.47
C ARG A 118 12.56 5.74 -25.08
N GLN A 119 13.25 6.59 -24.31
CA GLN A 119 12.78 7.05 -23.00
C GLN A 119 11.48 7.85 -23.11
N ILE A 120 11.38 8.78 -24.07
CA ILE A 120 10.15 9.55 -24.28
C ILE A 120 9.01 8.59 -24.61
N LEU A 121 9.26 7.64 -25.51
CA LEU A 121 8.26 6.64 -25.87
C LEU A 121 7.79 5.83 -24.66
N SER A 122 8.71 5.32 -23.85
CA SER A 122 8.42 4.61 -22.60
C SER A 122 7.57 5.45 -21.64
N GLU A 123 7.98 6.69 -21.38
CA GLU A 123 7.27 7.60 -20.48
C GLU A 123 5.86 7.95 -20.97
N THR A 124 5.67 8.05 -22.30
CA THR A 124 4.35 8.32 -22.89
C THR A 124 3.43 7.12 -22.97
N LEU A 125 3.97 5.90 -23.01
CA LEU A 125 3.16 4.68 -23.16
C LEU A 125 2.94 3.92 -21.84
N LYS A 126 3.63 4.30 -20.77
CA LYS A 126 3.65 3.55 -19.50
C LYS A 126 2.30 3.34 -18.81
N ASP A 127 1.26 4.10 -19.13
CA ASP A 127 -0.08 3.97 -18.54
C ASP A 127 -1.18 3.75 -19.60
N VAL A 128 -0.78 3.55 -20.86
CA VAL A 128 -1.69 3.40 -22.00
C VAL A 128 -2.16 1.95 -22.11
N THR A 129 -3.45 1.70 -21.83
CA THR A 129 -4.07 0.36 -21.81
C THR A 129 -4.08 -0.37 -23.16
N ASN A 130 -4.12 0.38 -24.26
CA ASN A 130 -4.16 -0.17 -25.62
C ASN A 130 -2.81 0.00 -26.36
N ALA A 131 -1.71 0.17 -25.63
CA ALA A 131 -0.38 0.25 -26.25
C ALA A 131 -0.02 -1.09 -26.94
N PRO A 132 0.73 -1.07 -28.05
CA PRO A 132 1.17 -2.30 -28.69
C PRO A 132 2.05 -3.15 -27.78
N ALA A 133 1.64 -4.40 -27.54
CA ALA A 133 2.30 -5.27 -26.57
C ALA A 133 3.76 -5.59 -26.93
N ASP A 134 4.06 -5.77 -28.22
CA ASP A 134 5.41 -5.97 -28.73
C ASP A 134 6.33 -4.76 -28.47
N VAL A 135 5.81 -3.55 -28.63
CA VAL A 135 6.54 -2.30 -28.33
C VAL A 135 6.83 -2.19 -26.84
N ILE A 136 5.83 -2.43 -25.99
CA ILE A 136 6.00 -2.39 -24.54
C ILE A 136 6.99 -3.45 -24.06
N LYS A 137 6.89 -4.69 -24.57
CA LYS A 137 7.85 -5.76 -24.26
C LYS A 137 9.26 -5.41 -24.70
N HIS A 138 9.41 -4.79 -25.87
CA HIS A 138 10.73 -4.34 -26.34
C HIS A 138 11.33 -3.27 -25.43
N LEU A 139 10.55 -2.26 -25.03
CA LEU A 139 10.99 -1.21 -24.11
C LEU A 139 11.29 -1.78 -22.71
N ALA A 140 10.53 -2.77 -22.24
CA ALA A 140 10.74 -3.42 -20.96
C ALA A 140 12.05 -4.23 -20.89
N MET A 141 12.53 -4.71 -22.04
CA MET A 141 13.82 -5.41 -22.18
C MET A 141 14.97 -4.47 -22.57
N ASP A 142 14.76 -3.16 -22.55
CA ASP A 142 15.80 -2.19 -22.91
C ASP A 142 16.98 -2.26 -21.93
N GLY A 143 18.20 -2.10 -22.46
CA GLY A 143 19.42 -2.10 -21.67
C GLY A 143 19.61 -0.87 -20.78
N GLU A 144 18.77 0.16 -20.93
CA GLU A 144 18.81 1.39 -20.16
C GLU A 144 17.61 1.49 -19.20
N LEU A 145 17.87 1.64 -17.90
CA LEU A 145 16.82 1.73 -16.88
C LEU A 145 15.87 2.92 -17.12
N ALA A 146 16.39 4.03 -17.67
CA ALA A 146 15.58 5.19 -18.02
C ALA A 146 14.49 4.87 -19.07
N VAL A 147 14.67 3.79 -19.84
CA VAL A 147 13.70 3.31 -20.83
C VAL A 147 12.86 2.17 -20.26
N ALA A 148 13.47 1.15 -19.65
CA ALA A 148 12.72 0.00 -19.15
C ALA A 148 11.89 0.30 -17.89
N GLY A 149 12.40 1.14 -17.00
CA GLY A 149 11.80 1.42 -15.69
C GLY A 149 10.33 1.85 -15.74
N PRO A 150 9.96 2.89 -16.51
CA PRO A 150 8.58 3.39 -16.53
C PRO A 150 7.56 2.34 -16.96
N VAL A 151 7.86 1.56 -18.02
CA VAL A 151 6.94 0.52 -18.50
C VAL A 151 6.88 -0.68 -17.57
N LEU A 152 8.00 -1.08 -16.95
CA LEU A 152 8.01 -2.15 -15.95
C LEU A 152 7.15 -1.79 -14.72
N GLU A 153 7.25 -0.55 -14.25
CA GLU A 153 6.56 -0.08 -13.05
C GLU A 153 5.06 0.17 -13.28
N CYS A 154 4.66 0.71 -14.44
CA CYS A 154 3.29 1.21 -14.63
C CYS A 154 2.47 0.51 -15.73
N SER A 155 3.08 -0.14 -16.72
CA SER A 155 2.38 -0.52 -17.96
C SER A 155 1.29 -1.56 -17.72
N PRO A 156 0.00 -1.25 -17.93
CA PRO A 156 -1.09 -2.22 -17.74
C PRO A 156 -1.11 -3.34 -18.78
N VAL A 157 -0.28 -3.24 -19.83
CA VAL A 157 -0.18 -4.22 -20.91
C VAL A 157 0.64 -5.45 -20.50
N LEU A 158 1.60 -5.29 -19.58
CA LEU A 158 2.42 -6.38 -19.05
C LEU A 158 1.64 -7.16 -17.99
N ASN A 159 1.34 -8.42 -18.29
CA ASN A 159 0.73 -9.36 -17.34
C ASN A 159 1.78 -10.11 -16.51
N ASP A 160 1.34 -10.90 -15.54
CA ASP A 160 2.23 -11.66 -14.65
C ASP A 160 3.14 -12.64 -15.42
N GLU A 161 2.63 -13.31 -16.46
CA GLU A 161 3.44 -14.24 -17.28
C GLU A 161 4.56 -13.51 -18.01
N ASP A 162 4.26 -12.33 -18.59
CA ASP A 162 5.24 -11.48 -19.25
C ASP A 162 6.31 -10.98 -18.28
N LEU A 163 5.92 -10.56 -17.07
CA LEU A 163 6.86 -10.10 -16.05
C LEU A 163 7.78 -11.23 -15.56
N ILE A 164 7.24 -12.45 -15.36
CA ILE A 164 8.04 -13.63 -15.00
C ILE A 164 9.02 -13.99 -16.12
N GLU A 165 8.60 -13.92 -17.38
CA GLU A 165 9.48 -14.13 -18.53
C GLU A 165 10.61 -13.09 -18.56
N ILE A 166 10.29 -11.81 -18.38
CA ILE A 166 11.29 -10.72 -18.33
C ILE A 166 12.29 -10.92 -17.18
N ILE A 167 11.83 -11.30 -16.00
CA ILE A 167 12.71 -11.62 -14.85
C ILE A 167 13.64 -12.78 -15.19
N SER A 168 13.10 -13.83 -15.82
CA SER A 168 13.85 -15.04 -16.18
C SER A 168 14.92 -14.80 -17.25
N LEU A 169 14.66 -13.89 -18.20
CA LEU A 169 15.61 -13.47 -19.22
C LEU A 169 16.70 -12.54 -18.68
N GLY A 170 16.49 -11.96 -17.51
CA GLY A 170 17.38 -10.99 -16.87
C GLY A 170 16.99 -9.56 -17.24
N THR A 171 16.87 -8.71 -16.22
CA THR A 171 16.50 -7.30 -16.38
C THR A 171 17.72 -6.38 -16.29
N VAL A 172 17.59 -5.16 -16.80
CA VAL A 172 18.56 -4.09 -16.55
C VAL A 172 18.69 -3.84 -15.05
N LYS A 173 19.86 -3.36 -14.58
CA LYS A 173 20.05 -2.96 -13.18
C LYS A 173 18.97 -1.95 -12.77
N GLY A 174 18.23 -2.24 -11.69
CA GLY A 174 17.08 -1.45 -11.23
C GLY A 174 15.73 -1.84 -11.84
N GLY A 175 15.72 -2.74 -12.84
CA GLY A 175 14.49 -3.25 -13.46
C GLY A 175 13.65 -4.06 -12.47
N LEU A 176 14.27 -4.93 -11.67
CA LEU A 176 13.59 -5.66 -10.60
C LEU A 176 12.93 -4.74 -9.57
N ASN A 177 13.57 -3.63 -9.21
CA ASN A 177 12.99 -2.61 -8.32
C ASN A 177 11.74 -1.97 -8.94
N ALA A 178 11.76 -1.68 -10.25
CA ALA A 178 10.61 -1.13 -10.97
C ALA A 178 9.43 -2.12 -10.95
N ILE A 179 9.68 -3.41 -11.20
CA ILE A 179 8.64 -4.45 -11.10
C ILE A 179 8.14 -4.56 -9.64
N SER A 180 9.03 -4.48 -8.66
CA SER A 180 8.68 -4.61 -7.23
C SER A 180 7.79 -3.48 -6.71
N LYS A 181 7.92 -2.26 -7.27
CA LYS A 181 7.12 -1.07 -6.94
C LYS A 181 5.76 -1.03 -7.63
N ARG A 182 5.54 -1.88 -8.62
CA ARG A 182 4.32 -1.93 -9.44
C ARG A 182 3.07 -2.15 -8.59
N GLN A 183 1.97 -1.50 -8.95
CA GLN A 183 0.68 -1.75 -8.30
C GLN A 183 0.15 -3.15 -8.65
N GLY A 184 -0.20 -3.93 -7.62
CA GLY A 184 -0.84 -5.24 -7.80
C GLY A 184 0.09 -6.35 -8.30
N VAL A 185 1.32 -6.44 -7.76
CA VAL A 185 2.23 -7.58 -8.04
C VAL A 185 1.58 -8.89 -7.58
N GLY A 186 1.39 -9.83 -8.51
CA GLY A 186 0.83 -11.16 -8.23
C GLY A 186 1.81 -12.11 -7.55
N GLU A 187 1.29 -13.20 -6.98
CA GLU A 187 2.08 -14.17 -6.19
C GLU A 187 3.24 -14.79 -6.98
N GLY A 188 3.01 -15.15 -8.25
CA GLY A 188 4.05 -15.76 -9.09
C GLY A 188 5.17 -14.79 -9.45
N VAL A 189 4.84 -13.51 -9.65
CA VAL A 189 5.84 -12.46 -9.91
C VAL A 189 6.65 -12.19 -8.64
N SER A 190 6.00 -12.11 -7.48
CA SER A 190 6.67 -11.98 -6.19
C SER A 190 7.67 -13.11 -5.93
N GLU A 191 7.27 -14.37 -6.20
CA GLU A 191 8.15 -15.53 -6.08
C GLU A 191 9.34 -15.45 -7.05
N ALA A 192 9.10 -15.06 -8.30
CA ALA A 192 10.16 -14.87 -9.29
C ALA A 192 11.17 -13.79 -8.88
N ILE A 193 10.71 -12.66 -8.31
CA ILE A 193 11.59 -11.60 -7.77
C ILE A 193 12.43 -12.16 -6.62
N VAL A 194 11.81 -12.85 -5.66
CA VAL A 194 12.51 -13.41 -4.50
C VAL A 194 13.57 -14.43 -4.93
N ALA A 195 13.29 -15.24 -5.95
CA ALA A 195 14.24 -16.21 -6.48
C ALA A 195 15.52 -15.58 -7.06
N THR A 196 15.50 -14.30 -7.46
CA THR A 196 16.70 -13.59 -7.94
C THR A 196 17.70 -13.28 -6.82
N ASN A 197 17.27 -13.30 -5.55
CA ASN A 197 18.04 -12.86 -4.39
C ASN A 197 18.59 -11.41 -4.49
N ASP A 198 17.94 -10.55 -5.29
CA ASP A 198 18.26 -9.12 -5.32
C ASP A 198 17.72 -8.43 -4.05
N GLU A 199 18.63 -8.00 -3.17
CA GLU A 199 18.29 -7.44 -1.87
C GLU A 199 17.43 -6.18 -1.97
N GLU A 200 17.77 -5.27 -2.89
CA GLU A 200 17.07 -3.99 -3.04
C GLU A 200 15.67 -4.20 -3.62
N ALA A 201 15.54 -5.09 -4.62
CA ALA A 201 14.24 -5.41 -5.21
C ALA A 201 13.32 -6.11 -4.20
N ILE A 202 13.84 -7.05 -3.41
CA ILE A 202 13.07 -7.71 -2.35
C ILE A 202 12.62 -6.69 -1.29
N ALA A 203 13.47 -5.73 -0.91
CA ALA A 203 13.09 -4.66 0.01
C ALA A 203 11.92 -3.81 -0.53
N ASP A 204 12.01 -3.41 -1.81
CA ASP A 204 10.93 -2.67 -2.49
C ASP A 204 9.63 -3.50 -2.57
N LEU A 205 9.73 -4.80 -2.85
CA LEU A 205 8.58 -5.73 -2.91
C LEU A 205 7.90 -5.87 -1.54
N LEU A 206 8.71 -6.02 -0.48
CA LEU A 206 8.21 -6.11 0.89
C LEU A 206 7.49 -4.83 1.32
N GLY A 207 7.99 -3.67 0.88
CA GLY A 207 7.42 -2.34 1.16
C GLY A 207 6.18 -2.04 0.33
N ASN A 208 5.96 -2.78 -0.75
CA ASN A 208 4.77 -2.66 -1.57
C ASN A 208 3.56 -3.30 -0.89
N GLY A 209 2.69 -2.47 -0.32
CA GLY A 209 1.47 -2.90 0.37
C GLY A 209 0.42 -3.57 -0.54
N THR A 210 0.56 -3.46 -1.86
CA THR A 210 -0.33 -4.11 -2.83
C THR A 210 0.20 -5.43 -3.37
N ALA A 211 1.47 -5.77 -3.09
CA ALA A 211 2.08 -7.00 -3.55
C ALA A 211 1.51 -8.21 -2.80
N GLN A 212 1.09 -9.22 -3.58
CA GLN A 212 0.64 -10.51 -3.08
C GLN A 212 1.86 -11.40 -2.89
N ILE A 213 2.15 -11.73 -1.63
CA ILE A 213 3.26 -12.60 -1.24
C ILE A 213 2.66 -13.77 -0.48
N ARG A 214 2.97 -15.00 -0.91
CA ARG A 214 2.53 -16.22 -0.21
C ARG A 214 3.10 -16.26 1.21
N GLU A 215 2.35 -16.81 2.15
CA GLU A 215 2.77 -16.89 3.56
C GLU A 215 4.10 -17.65 3.71
N GLU A 216 4.27 -18.76 2.98
CA GLU A 216 5.50 -19.55 2.96
C GLU A 216 6.72 -18.72 2.50
N THR A 217 6.58 -17.99 1.39
CA THR A 217 7.65 -17.12 0.88
C THR A 217 7.98 -16.01 1.88
N LEU A 218 6.98 -15.43 2.54
CA LEU A 218 7.18 -14.39 3.53
C LEU A 218 7.87 -14.93 4.80
N ASP A 219 7.51 -16.12 5.26
CA ASP A 219 8.18 -16.81 6.36
C ASP A 219 9.66 -17.06 6.05
N ASP A 220 9.98 -17.50 4.82
CA ASP A 220 11.36 -17.70 4.37
C ASP A 220 12.17 -16.40 4.33
N LEU A 221 11.55 -15.29 3.88
CA LEU A 221 12.19 -13.97 3.89
C LEU A 221 12.44 -13.48 5.32
N ILE A 222 11.50 -13.69 6.25
CA ILE A 222 11.67 -13.34 7.66
C ILE A 222 12.79 -14.16 8.30
N ALA A 223 12.90 -15.45 7.99
CA ALA A 223 13.98 -16.30 8.49
C ALA A 223 15.37 -15.83 8.03
N LYS A 224 15.45 -15.17 6.88
CA LYS A 224 16.70 -14.61 6.33
C LYS A 224 16.94 -13.15 6.69
N ALA A 225 15.94 -12.44 7.23
CA ALA A 225 15.97 -11.00 7.43
C ALA A 225 17.08 -10.50 8.36
N ASP A 226 17.61 -11.35 9.25
CA ASP A 226 18.76 -11.04 10.13
C ASP A 226 19.94 -10.45 9.34
N SER A 227 20.22 -11.02 8.17
CA SER A 227 21.36 -10.63 7.33
C SER A 227 21.12 -9.40 6.44
N PHE A 228 19.88 -8.91 6.34
CA PHE A 228 19.47 -7.90 5.35
C PHE A 228 18.78 -6.71 6.01
N GLU A 229 19.57 -5.69 6.36
CA GLU A 229 19.10 -4.48 7.06
C GLU A 229 18.00 -3.74 6.27
N LEU A 230 18.09 -3.76 4.93
CA LEU A 230 17.11 -3.12 4.05
C LEU A 230 15.70 -3.71 4.17
N TRP A 231 15.56 -4.95 4.66
CA TRP A 231 14.26 -5.64 4.74
C TRP A 231 13.47 -5.28 6.00
N HIS A 232 14.13 -4.79 7.06
CA HIS A 232 13.53 -4.64 8.38
C HIS A 232 12.37 -3.64 8.39
N ALA A 233 12.61 -2.42 7.87
CA ALA A 233 11.57 -1.39 7.84
C ALA A 233 10.37 -1.78 6.96
N PRO A 234 10.57 -2.29 5.72
CA PRO A 234 9.49 -2.84 4.91
C PRO A 234 8.66 -3.92 5.62
N LEU A 235 9.32 -4.92 6.23
CA LEU A 235 8.65 -6.02 6.93
C LEU A 235 7.78 -5.54 8.09
N VAL A 236 8.27 -4.59 8.90
CA VAL A 236 7.52 -4.03 10.03
C VAL A 236 6.32 -3.20 9.57
N SER A 237 6.44 -2.51 8.43
CA SER A 237 5.39 -1.64 7.90
C SER A 237 4.23 -2.39 7.20
N ARG A 238 4.34 -3.71 6.99
CA ARG A 238 3.31 -4.46 6.26
C ARG A 238 2.00 -4.57 7.05
N PRO A 239 0.83 -4.39 6.39
CA PRO A 239 -0.47 -4.43 7.04
C PRO A 239 -0.92 -5.83 7.47
N LYS A 240 -0.36 -6.88 6.88
CA LYS A 240 -0.64 -8.28 7.23
C LYS A 240 0.67 -9.04 7.34
N LEU A 241 0.92 -9.58 8.54
CA LEU A 241 2.06 -10.44 8.83
C LEU A 241 1.55 -11.83 9.27
N PRO A 242 2.23 -12.92 8.88
CA PRO A 242 1.93 -14.26 9.35
C PRO A 242 1.98 -14.35 10.87
N SER A 243 1.23 -15.30 11.45
CA SER A 243 1.21 -15.49 12.90
C SER A 243 2.61 -15.82 13.43
N GLY A 244 3.13 -14.98 14.35
CA GLY A 244 4.47 -15.13 14.92
C GLY A 244 5.59 -14.41 14.15
N ALA A 245 5.35 -13.90 12.95
CA ALA A 245 6.30 -13.07 12.20
C ALA A 245 6.67 -11.80 12.96
N ALA A 246 5.67 -11.10 13.52
CA ALA A 246 5.89 -9.90 14.33
C ALA A 246 6.76 -10.19 15.56
N THR A 247 6.57 -11.35 16.22
CA THR A 247 7.38 -11.77 17.36
C THR A 247 8.82 -12.04 16.96
N ARG A 248 9.05 -12.73 15.83
CA ARG A 248 10.41 -13.00 15.30
C ARG A 248 11.12 -11.69 14.93
N LEU A 249 10.44 -10.78 14.24
CA LEU A 249 10.97 -9.46 13.89
C LEU A 249 11.28 -8.62 15.15
N ALA A 250 10.38 -8.63 16.14
CA ALA A 250 10.59 -7.90 17.39
C ALA A 250 11.78 -8.45 18.19
N GLN A 251 11.94 -9.77 18.24
CA GLN A 251 13.07 -10.42 18.91
C GLN A 251 14.39 -10.04 18.24
N PHE A 252 14.45 -10.15 16.92
CA PHE A 252 15.63 -9.78 16.15
C PHE A 252 15.99 -8.28 16.30
N VAL A 253 15.02 -7.37 16.16
CA VAL A 253 15.26 -5.92 16.33
C VAL A 253 15.74 -5.61 17.76
N ALA A 254 15.16 -6.29 18.75
CA ALA A 254 15.62 -6.17 20.12
C ALA A 254 17.06 -6.64 20.30
N ASP A 255 17.45 -7.78 19.72
CA ASP A 255 18.81 -8.30 19.80
C ASP A 255 19.84 -7.35 19.19
N SER A 256 19.55 -6.80 18.00
CA SER A 256 20.42 -5.80 17.35
C SER A 256 20.59 -4.52 18.18
N LEU A 257 19.50 -4.03 18.80
CA LEU A 257 19.55 -2.85 19.67
C LEU A 257 20.27 -3.14 21.01
N LEU A 258 20.07 -4.34 21.57
CA LEU A 258 20.73 -4.78 22.80
C LEU A 258 22.24 -4.96 22.59
N GLU A 259 22.66 -5.43 21.42
CA GLU A 259 24.08 -5.51 21.05
C GLU A 259 24.70 -4.11 20.98
N LYS A 260 24.04 -3.15 20.32
CA LYS A 260 24.49 -1.74 20.31
C LYS A 260 24.53 -1.12 21.70
N LEU A 261 23.59 -1.46 22.59
CA LEU A 261 23.57 -1.02 23.98
C LEU A 261 24.71 -1.64 24.82
N SER A 262 25.09 -2.88 24.51
CA SER A 262 26.19 -3.61 25.17
C SER A 262 27.57 -3.01 24.87
N GLY A 263 27.70 -2.26 23.78
CA GLY A 263 28.94 -1.58 23.40
C GLY A 263 29.14 -0.21 24.05
N ARG A 264 28.26 0.22 24.97
CA ARG A 264 28.39 1.52 25.64
C ARG A 264 29.11 1.39 26.97
N ASP A 265 30.02 2.32 27.24
CA ASP A 265 30.80 2.34 28.49
C ASP A 265 30.04 2.90 29.71
N ASP A 266 28.82 3.42 29.53
CA ASP A 266 28.03 4.10 30.56
C ASP A 266 27.01 3.20 31.27
N LEU A 267 26.96 1.90 30.93
CA LEU A 267 26.05 0.92 31.51
C LEU A 267 26.84 -0.20 32.19
N ASP A 268 26.46 -0.56 33.41
CA ASP A 268 27.02 -1.69 34.13
C ASP A 268 26.41 -3.02 33.66
N ASP A 269 27.19 -4.10 33.75
CA ASP A 269 26.82 -5.44 33.29
C ASP A 269 25.53 -5.97 33.95
N GLU A 270 25.25 -5.57 35.20
CA GLU A 270 24.06 -5.98 35.94
C GLU A 270 22.79 -5.31 35.38
N THR A 271 22.85 -4.00 35.12
CA THR A 271 21.76 -3.27 34.44
C THR A 271 21.53 -3.78 33.02
N LEU A 272 22.60 -4.09 32.28
CA LEU A 272 22.52 -4.57 30.91
C LEU A 272 21.77 -5.91 30.83
N GLU A 273 22.09 -6.87 31.70
CA GLU A 273 21.41 -8.17 31.72
C GLU A 273 19.97 -8.10 32.22
N ALA A 274 19.68 -7.19 33.16
CA ALA A 274 18.30 -6.91 33.56
C ALA A 274 17.45 -6.39 32.38
N VAL A 275 18.01 -5.49 31.56
CA VAL A 275 17.34 -4.95 30.35
C VAL A 275 17.16 -6.04 29.29
N LYS A 276 18.20 -6.82 28.97
CA LYS A 276 18.12 -7.94 28.00
C LYS A 276 17.03 -8.94 28.39
N SER A 277 17.03 -9.37 29.66
CA SER A 277 16.06 -10.32 30.19
C SER A 277 14.63 -9.77 30.15
N MET A 278 14.45 -8.48 30.48
CA MET A 278 13.13 -7.85 30.47
C MET A 278 12.56 -7.67 29.05
N VAL A 279 13.40 -7.30 28.08
CA VAL A 279 13.00 -7.14 26.68
C VAL A 279 12.59 -8.48 26.08
N HIS A 280 13.41 -9.53 26.25
CA HIS A 280 13.09 -10.88 25.79
C HIS A 280 11.81 -11.44 26.43
N HIS A 281 11.66 -11.26 27.75
CA HIS A 281 10.46 -11.68 28.45
C HIS A 281 9.21 -11.00 27.88
N ARG A 282 9.26 -9.68 27.66
CA ARG A 282 8.14 -8.93 27.08
C ARG A 282 7.81 -9.35 25.65
N ILE A 283 8.80 -9.62 24.81
CA ILE A 283 8.57 -10.08 23.43
C ILE A 283 7.95 -11.49 23.41
N SER A 284 8.47 -12.40 24.24
CA SER A 284 7.94 -13.76 24.40
C SER A 284 6.50 -13.76 24.92
N THR A 285 6.17 -12.87 25.87
CA THR A 285 4.82 -12.72 26.42
C THR A 285 3.90 -11.83 25.57
N GLY A 286 4.45 -11.03 24.64
CA GLY A 286 3.79 -9.89 23.99
C GLY A 286 3.39 -10.09 22.53
N GLY A 287 3.73 -11.23 21.90
CA GLY A 287 3.37 -11.56 20.51
C GLY A 287 1.89 -11.86 20.22
N LYS A 288 0.97 -11.55 21.15
CA LYS A 288 -0.49 -11.65 20.98
C LYS A 288 -1.17 -10.30 21.27
N GLY A 289 -0.92 -9.31 20.43
CA GLY A 289 -1.86 -8.20 20.18
C GLY A 289 -2.02 -8.12 18.67
N ASP A 290 -3.20 -8.15 18.05
CA ASP A 290 -4.55 -7.78 18.46
C ASP A 290 -5.53 -8.82 17.90
N SER A 291 -6.37 -9.47 18.68
CA SER A 291 -7.82 -9.20 18.72
C SER A 291 -8.48 -9.81 19.97
N SER A 292 -7.70 -10.22 20.97
CA SER A 292 -8.16 -11.10 22.06
C SER A 292 -7.81 -10.54 23.44
N SER A 293 -8.14 -9.28 23.68
CA SER A 293 -8.16 -8.67 25.01
C SER A 293 -9.13 -9.36 25.99
N SER A 294 -9.90 -10.35 25.53
CA SER A 294 -10.87 -11.10 26.33
C SER A 294 -10.36 -12.41 26.94
N VAL A 295 -9.22 -12.98 26.50
CA VAL A 295 -8.82 -14.34 26.96
C VAL A 295 -7.89 -14.33 28.19
N HIS A 296 -7.13 -13.26 28.43
CA HIS A 296 -6.20 -13.17 29.57
C HIS A 296 -6.60 -12.17 30.67
N ALA A 297 -7.67 -11.39 30.50
CA ALA A 297 -8.11 -10.40 31.49
C ALA A 297 -8.38 -11.03 32.87
N LEU A 298 -8.71 -12.32 32.92
CA LEU A 298 -9.10 -13.05 34.13
C LEU A 298 -8.02 -13.98 34.70
N ASP A 299 -6.79 -13.99 34.17
CA ASP A 299 -5.73 -14.91 34.68
C ASP A 299 -5.42 -14.67 36.16
N PHE A 300 -5.62 -13.45 36.66
CA PHE A 300 -5.49 -13.13 38.08
C PHE A 300 -6.46 -13.91 38.99
N LEU A 301 -7.57 -14.43 38.45
CA LEU A 301 -8.52 -15.27 39.18
C LEU A 301 -8.02 -16.71 39.41
N GLN A 302 -6.95 -17.13 38.75
CA GLN A 302 -6.32 -18.44 38.94
C GLN A 302 -5.29 -18.43 40.08
N VAL A 303 -4.83 -17.24 40.48
CA VAL A 303 -3.88 -17.04 41.58
C VAL A 303 -4.67 -16.78 42.86
N ALA A 304 -4.24 -17.38 43.98
CA ALA A 304 -4.87 -17.11 45.27
C ALA A 304 -4.70 -15.61 45.63
N PRO A 305 -5.81 -14.86 45.81
CA PRO A 305 -5.70 -13.44 46.09
C PRO A 305 -5.18 -13.22 47.51
N PRO A 306 -4.30 -12.23 47.74
CA PRO A 306 -3.70 -11.96 49.05
C PRO A 306 -4.67 -11.25 50.01
N ILE A 307 -5.77 -11.93 50.38
CA ILE A 307 -6.84 -11.39 51.23
C ILE A 307 -6.32 -10.92 52.59
N GLU A 308 -5.43 -11.69 53.23
CA GLU A 308 -4.86 -11.34 54.54
C GLU A 308 -4.11 -10.00 54.50
N VAL A 309 -3.44 -9.70 53.38
CA VAL A 309 -2.71 -8.43 53.19
C VAL A 309 -3.71 -7.27 53.06
N ALA A 310 -4.79 -7.46 52.30
CA ALA A 310 -5.85 -6.47 52.14
C ALA A 310 -6.60 -6.22 53.46
N GLU A 311 -6.91 -7.27 54.24
CA GLU A 311 -7.53 -7.17 55.56
C GLU A 311 -6.64 -6.41 56.55
N ARG A 312 -5.34 -6.72 56.59
CA ARG A 312 -4.38 -6.00 57.43
C ARG A 312 -4.28 -4.52 57.06
N LEU A 313 -4.34 -4.19 55.78
CA LEU A 313 -4.32 -2.80 55.31
C LEU A 313 -5.64 -2.08 55.63
N LEU A 314 -6.79 -2.76 55.56
CA LEU A 314 -8.07 -2.18 55.97
C LEU A 314 -8.11 -1.94 57.49
N ALA A 315 -7.64 -2.89 58.30
CA ALA A 315 -7.56 -2.75 59.76
C ALA A 315 -6.60 -1.62 60.19
N ALA A 316 -5.58 -1.34 59.38
CA ALA A 316 -4.65 -0.23 59.59
C ALA A 316 -5.13 1.11 58.99
N ASP A 317 -6.34 1.18 58.42
CA ASP A 317 -6.91 2.35 57.72
C ASP A 317 -6.01 2.87 56.57
N ARG A 318 -5.29 1.95 55.90
CA ARG A 318 -4.33 2.24 54.82
C ARG A 318 -4.77 1.72 53.45
N LEU A 319 -5.94 1.09 53.36
CA LEU A 319 -6.50 0.59 52.11
C LEU A 319 -7.29 1.68 51.37
N ASP A 320 -6.60 2.77 51.03
CA ASP A 320 -7.17 3.92 50.34
C ASP A 320 -7.20 3.74 48.81
N ASP A 321 -7.89 4.65 48.13
CA ASP A 321 -8.05 4.64 46.66
C ASP A 321 -6.70 4.80 45.92
N ASN A 322 -5.71 5.42 46.56
CA ASN A 322 -4.38 5.65 45.99
C ASN A 322 -3.54 4.36 45.97
N VAL A 323 -3.59 3.57 47.04
CA VAL A 323 -2.95 2.25 47.11
C VAL A 323 -3.54 1.32 46.06
N ILE A 324 -4.87 1.29 45.92
CA ILE A 324 -5.55 0.48 44.89
C ILE A 324 -5.19 0.99 43.48
N GLY A 325 -5.15 2.30 43.26
CA GLY A 325 -4.74 2.89 41.99
C GLY A 325 -3.29 2.58 41.61
N LYS A 326 -2.35 2.62 42.58
CA LYS A 326 -0.96 2.24 42.36
C LYS A 326 -0.83 0.76 41.99
N ALA A 327 -1.54 -0.12 42.70
CA ALA A 327 -1.57 -1.55 42.40
C ALA A 327 -2.14 -1.83 41.00
N LEU A 328 -3.23 -1.15 40.63
CA LEU A 328 -3.82 -1.24 39.29
C LEU A 328 -2.86 -0.77 38.20
N ASN A 329 -2.10 0.30 38.45
CA ASN A 329 -1.08 0.79 37.52
C ASN A 329 0.12 -0.14 37.39
N ALA A 330 0.48 -0.83 38.47
CA ALA A 330 1.52 -1.86 38.49
C ALA A 330 1.04 -3.22 37.92
N ASN A 331 -0.21 -3.31 37.44
CA ASN A 331 -0.85 -4.56 36.99
C ASN A 331 -0.94 -5.66 38.06
N ASP A 332 -0.95 -5.29 39.35
CA ASP A 332 -1.18 -6.22 40.47
C ASP A 332 -2.68 -6.49 40.65
N HIS A 333 -3.26 -7.15 39.65
CA HIS A 333 -4.68 -7.51 39.61
C HIS A 333 -5.13 -8.43 40.76
N PRO A 334 -4.34 -9.42 41.23
CA PRO A 334 -4.69 -10.22 42.40
C PRO A 334 -4.91 -9.36 43.66
N PHE A 335 -4.04 -8.38 43.90
CA PHE A 335 -4.19 -7.47 45.04
C PHE A 335 -5.40 -6.53 44.88
N VAL A 336 -5.62 -5.97 43.68
CA VAL A 336 -6.80 -5.12 43.44
C VAL A 336 -8.09 -5.91 43.66
N PHE A 337 -8.15 -7.16 43.20
CA PHE A 337 -9.29 -8.05 43.47
C PHE A 337 -9.48 -8.30 44.98
N ALA A 338 -8.41 -8.60 45.71
CA ALA A 338 -8.46 -8.76 47.16
C ALA A 338 -8.98 -7.49 47.86
N ALA A 339 -8.51 -6.31 47.45
CA ALA A 339 -8.93 -5.03 47.99
C ALA A 339 -10.43 -4.76 47.74
N LEU A 340 -10.94 -5.11 46.56
CA LEU A 340 -12.37 -4.98 46.23
C LEU A 340 -13.24 -5.89 47.10
N VAL A 341 -12.84 -7.16 47.26
CA VAL A 341 -13.54 -8.15 48.10
C VAL A 341 -13.65 -7.67 49.54
N VAL A 342 -12.52 -7.25 50.12
CA VAL A 342 -12.41 -6.82 51.52
C VAL A 342 -13.16 -5.50 51.77
N ARG A 343 -13.00 -4.49 50.90
CA ARG A 343 -13.73 -3.21 51.06
C ARG A 343 -15.22 -3.33 50.83
N ALA A 344 -15.65 -4.16 49.87
CA ALA A 344 -17.07 -4.36 49.60
C ALA A 344 -17.76 -5.30 50.60
N GLY A 345 -17.00 -6.04 51.42
CA GLY A 345 -17.52 -7.05 52.34
C GLY A 345 -18.34 -8.11 51.59
N VAL A 346 -17.83 -8.59 50.46
CA VAL A 346 -18.49 -9.60 49.62
C VAL A 346 -17.69 -10.90 49.71
N ASP A 347 -18.37 -12.04 49.66
CA ASP A 347 -17.70 -13.34 49.62
C ASP A 347 -16.81 -13.47 48.37
N ILE A 348 -15.64 -14.08 48.54
CA ILE A 348 -14.65 -14.25 47.47
C ILE A 348 -15.23 -15.00 46.26
N GLY A 349 -16.08 -16.01 46.48
CA GLY A 349 -16.72 -16.78 45.42
C GLY A 349 -17.74 -15.95 44.64
N VAL A 350 -18.45 -15.04 45.31
CA VAL A 350 -19.36 -14.09 44.65
C VAL A 350 -18.58 -13.11 43.78
N ALA A 351 -17.49 -12.53 44.28
CA ALA A 351 -16.64 -11.63 43.52
C ALA A 351 -15.98 -12.32 42.32
N HIS A 352 -15.50 -13.55 42.50
CA HIS A 352 -14.93 -14.37 41.43
C HIS A 352 -15.96 -14.64 40.33
N LYS A 353 -17.20 -14.95 40.71
CA LYS A 353 -18.32 -15.14 39.79
C LYS A 353 -18.68 -13.88 39.01
N ILE A 354 -18.62 -12.72 39.66
CA ILE A 354 -18.88 -11.42 39.01
C ILE A 354 -17.88 -11.19 37.88
N PHE A 355 -16.58 -11.35 38.15
CA PHE A 355 -15.53 -11.16 37.14
C PHE A 355 -15.57 -12.24 36.04
N SER A 356 -15.73 -13.52 36.42
CA SER A 356 -15.83 -14.62 35.42
C SER A 356 -17.06 -14.55 34.53
N SER A 357 -18.15 -13.93 35.01
CA SER A 357 -19.36 -13.69 34.20
C SER A 357 -19.22 -12.55 33.17
N HIS A 358 -18.08 -11.84 33.15
CA HIS A 358 -17.84 -10.67 32.29
C HIS A 358 -18.95 -9.62 32.38
N SER A 359 -19.60 -9.50 33.54
CA SER A 359 -20.75 -8.61 33.72
C SER A 359 -20.28 -7.20 34.05
N ALA A 360 -20.40 -6.28 33.09
CA ALA A 360 -20.09 -4.87 33.32
C ALA A 360 -20.88 -4.27 34.49
N LYS A 361 -22.17 -4.59 34.59
CA LYS A 361 -23.02 -4.13 35.69
C LYS A 361 -22.61 -4.72 37.04
N GLY A 362 -22.25 -6.02 37.08
CA GLY A 362 -21.80 -6.69 38.29
C GLY A 362 -20.48 -6.13 38.82
N VAL A 363 -19.48 -5.96 37.94
CA VAL A 363 -18.17 -5.41 38.32
C VAL A 363 -18.32 -3.95 38.76
N THR A 364 -19.14 -3.16 38.06
CA THR A 364 -19.43 -1.77 38.45
C THR A 364 -20.06 -1.70 39.85
N ALA A 365 -21.03 -2.56 40.15
CA ALA A 365 -21.66 -2.61 41.47
C ALA A 365 -20.69 -3.02 42.59
N LEU A 366 -19.75 -3.92 42.30
CA LEU A 366 -18.71 -4.32 43.24
C LEU A 366 -17.74 -3.17 43.53
N VAL A 367 -17.30 -2.45 42.51
CA VAL A 367 -16.41 -1.28 42.64
C VAL A 367 -17.11 -0.11 43.34
N TRP A 368 -18.41 0.08 43.07
CA TRP A 368 -19.21 1.07 43.80
C TRP A 368 -19.32 0.73 45.29
N LYS A 369 -19.59 -0.54 45.63
CA LYS A 369 -19.73 -0.97 47.03
C LYS A 369 -18.40 -0.90 47.80
N SER A 370 -17.26 -1.05 47.12
CA SER A 370 -15.95 -0.79 47.74
C SER A 370 -15.68 0.69 47.98
N GLY A 371 -16.54 1.60 47.52
CA GLY A 371 -16.45 3.04 47.75
C GLY A 371 -15.45 3.75 46.82
N LEU A 372 -15.09 3.12 45.70
CA LEU A 372 -14.19 3.72 44.71
C LEU A 372 -14.96 4.68 43.79
N SER A 373 -14.21 5.55 43.11
CA SER A 373 -14.79 6.48 42.13
C SER A 373 -15.19 5.79 40.81
N ALA A 374 -16.12 6.39 40.06
CA ALA A 374 -16.52 5.88 38.75
C ALA A 374 -15.35 5.88 37.74
N LYS A 375 -14.39 6.81 37.86
CA LYS A 375 -13.16 6.78 37.06
C LYS A 375 -12.34 5.52 37.31
N MET A 376 -12.22 5.09 38.58
CA MET A 376 -11.55 3.85 38.94
C MET A 376 -12.33 2.63 38.44
N ALA A 377 -13.67 2.68 38.49
CA ALA A 377 -14.51 1.63 37.91
C ALA A 377 -14.26 1.45 36.41
N ALA A 378 -14.18 2.53 35.63
CA ALA A 378 -13.85 2.45 34.20
C ALA A 378 -12.50 1.77 33.96
N MET A 379 -11.48 2.13 34.75
CA MET A 379 -10.15 1.53 34.64
C MET A 379 -10.17 0.03 34.99
N ILE A 380 -10.92 -0.38 36.01
CA ILE A 380 -11.05 -1.80 36.40
C ILE A 380 -11.85 -2.59 35.35
N LEU A 381 -12.95 -2.03 34.83
CA LEU A 381 -13.74 -2.68 33.77
C LEU A 381 -12.89 -2.92 32.51
N GLN A 382 -12.10 -1.93 32.11
CA GLN A 382 -11.26 -2.02 30.92
C GLN A 382 -10.04 -2.93 31.13
N ARG A 383 -9.32 -2.77 32.25
CA ARG A 383 -8.00 -3.41 32.47
C ARG A 383 -8.07 -4.76 33.16
N MET A 384 -9.10 -5.02 33.97
CA MET A 384 -9.26 -6.28 34.72
C MET A 384 -10.41 -7.14 34.21
N ALA A 385 -11.53 -6.54 33.82
CA ALA A 385 -12.69 -7.33 33.39
C ALA A 385 -12.75 -7.53 31.87
N GLY A 386 -11.85 -6.90 31.09
CA GLY A 386 -11.78 -7.05 29.63
C GLY A 386 -13.04 -6.56 28.90
N ILE A 387 -13.78 -5.63 29.50
CA ILE A 387 -15.06 -5.16 28.99
C ILE A 387 -14.84 -4.12 27.90
N ALA A 388 -15.59 -4.24 26.80
CA ALA A 388 -15.48 -3.34 25.65
C ALA A 388 -15.81 -1.89 26.03
N PRO A 389 -15.11 -0.88 25.45
CA PRO A 389 -15.34 0.53 25.76
C PRO A 389 -16.80 0.99 25.61
N THR A 390 -17.57 0.40 24.70
CA THR A 390 -18.99 0.69 24.49
C THR A 390 -19.85 0.31 25.68
N GLU A 391 -19.61 -0.85 26.30
CA GLU A 391 -20.37 -1.31 27.48
C GLU A 391 -19.98 -0.54 28.76
N ILE A 392 -18.76 0.01 28.81
CA ILE A 392 -18.33 0.87 29.92
C ILE A 392 -19.14 2.17 29.93
N LEU A 393 -19.42 2.75 28.75
CA LEU A 393 -20.23 3.98 28.64
C LEU A 393 -21.68 3.79 29.12
N ASP A 394 -22.23 2.58 28.96
CA ASP A 394 -23.57 2.26 29.46
C ASP A 394 -23.63 2.19 31.00
N THR A 395 -22.50 1.94 31.65
CA THR A 395 -22.41 1.80 33.12
C THR A 395 -21.88 3.06 33.82
N ILE A 396 -21.13 3.90 33.11
CA ILE A 396 -20.47 5.10 33.63
C ILE A 396 -20.71 6.28 32.68
N SER A 397 -21.38 7.32 33.14
CA SER A 397 -21.70 8.52 32.38
C SER A 397 -21.11 9.75 33.05
N GLU A 398 -20.34 10.55 32.30
CA GLU A 398 -19.75 11.82 32.72
C GLU A 398 -18.99 11.77 34.07
N GLY A 399 -18.30 10.65 34.34
CA GLY A 399 -17.53 10.48 35.59
C GLY A 399 -18.37 10.12 36.82
N SER A 400 -19.63 9.76 36.61
CA SER A 400 -20.56 9.25 37.63
C SER A 400 -21.05 7.84 37.28
N TYR A 401 -21.54 7.11 38.28
CA TYR A 401 -22.17 5.81 38.05
C TYR A 401 -23.55 6.00 37.41
N SER A 402 -23.78 5.36 36.26
CA SER A 402 -25.05 5.48 35.54
C SER A 402 -26.20 4.74 36.21
N MET A 403 -25.90 3.69 37.00
CA MET A 403 -26.90 2.88 37.71
C MET A 403 -27.28 3.49 39.06
N GLY A 404 -28.56 3.42 39.42
CA GLY A 404 -29.07 3.85 40.72
C GLY A 404 -28.60 2.95 41.87
N LYS A 405 -28.60 3.47 43.11
CA LYS A 405 -28.16 2.71 44.30
C LYS A 405 -28.92 1.38 44.48
N ASP A 406 -30.24 1.40 44.26
CA ASP A 406 -31.08 0.22 44.39
C ASP A 406 -30.77 -0.84 43.32
N GLU A 407 -30.40 -0.39 42.11
CA GLU A 407 -29.96 -1.27 41.02
C GLU A 407 -28.61 -1.91 41.35
N MET A 408 -27.63 -1.14 41.87
CA MET A 408 -26.33 -1.67 42.29
C MET A 408 -26.46 -2.74 43.38
N VAL A 409 -27.30 -2.49 44.39
CA VAL A 409 -27.58 -3.46 45.46
C VAL A 409 -28.24 -4.72 44.90
N TRP A 410 -29.19 -4.56 43.98
CA TRP A 410 -29.86 -5.68 43.31
C TRP A 410 -28.88 -6.54 42.52
N GLN A 411 -27.94 -5.93 41.78
CA GLN A 411 -26.91 -6.67 41.02
C GLN A 411 -26.06 -7.55 41.95
N LEU A 412 -25.61 -7.02 43.08
CA LEU A 412 -24.82 -7.82 44.04
C LEU A 412 -25.65 -8.94 44.69
N ALA A 413 -26.91 -8.68 45.02
CA ALA A 413 -27.82 -9.69 45.56
C ALA A 413 -28.09 -10.82 44.55
N TYR A 414 -28.22 -10.49 43.26
CA TYR A 414 -28.40 -11.45 42.18
C TYR A 414 -27.27 -12.49 42.14
N PHE A 415 -26.01 -12.06 42.24
CA PHE A 415 -24.86 -12.97 42.27
C PHE A 415 -24.77 -13.77 43.58
N ASN A 416 -25.18 -13.20 44.71
CA ASN A 416 -25.17 -13.87 46.01
C ASN A 416 -26.18 -15.05 46.08
N THR A 417 -27.40 -14.86 45.56
CA THR A 417 -28.43 -15.93 45.56
C THR A 417 -28.05 -17.14 44.70
N ARG A 418 -27.23 -16.94 43.67
CA ARG A 418 -26.74 -18.00 42.77
C ARG A 418 -25.54 -18.77 43.30
N VAL A 419 -24.87 -18.33 44.37
CA VAL A 419 -23.80 -19.11 45.01
C VAL A 419 -24.40 -20.16 45.95
N ASN A 420 -25.48 -19.83 46.65
CA ASN A 420 -26.17 -20.74 47.57
C ASN A 420 -26.91 -21.92 46.90
N LYS A 421 -27.12 -21.91 45.57
CA LYS A 421 -27.75 -23.01 44.82
C LYS A 421 -26.77 -24.07 44.30
N THR A 422 -25.47 -23.79 44.28
CA THR A 422 -24.42 -24.69 43.76
C THR A 422 -23.67 -25.47 44.85
N GLY A 423 -24.06 -25.29 46.12
CA GLY A 423 -23.51 -26.03 47.27
C GLY A 423 -24.48 -27.08 47.84
N ARG A 424 -24.94 -28.02 47.01
CA ARG A 424 -25.58 -29.27 47.45
C ARG A 424 -25.11 -30.44 46.61
#